data_AF-A0A715UC84-F1
#
_entry.id   AF-A0A715UC84-F1
#
_cell.length_a   1.000
_cell.length_b   1.000
_cell.length_c   1.000
_cell.angle_alpha   90.00
_cell.angle_beta   90.00
_cell.angle_gamma   90.00
#
_symmetry.space_group_name_H-M   'P 1'
#
loop_
_entity.id
_entity.type
_entity.pdbx_description
1 polymer ?
#
loop_
_entity_poly.entity_id
_entity_poly.type
_entity_poly.pdbx_seq_one_letter_code
_entity_poly.pdbx_strand_id
1 'polypeptide(L)'
;MFALADINSFYASCEKVFRPDLRNEPVIVLSNNDGCVIARSPEAKALGIRMGQPWFQVRQMRLEKKIHVFSSNYALYHSMSQRVMAVLESLSPAVEPYSIDE
;
A
#
# COMPACT_ATOMS: atom_id res chain seq x y z
N MET A 1 25.23 -10.83 -11.03
CA MET A 1 24.12 -11.29 -10.19
C MET A 1 23.08 -10.19 -10.18
N PHE A 2 21.80 -10.52 -10.28
CA PHE A 2 20.70 -9.55 -10.24
C PHE A 2 19.83 -9.82 -9.02
N ALA A 3 19.22 -8.76 -8.48
CA ALA A 3 18.25 -8.82 -7.39
C ALA A 3 17.03 -7.99 -7.79
N LEU A 4 15.84 -8.45 -7.39
CA LEU A 4 14.58 -7.73 -7.54
C LEU A 4 14.09 -7.35 -6.14
N ALA A 5 13.72 -6.09 -5.95
CA ALA A 5 13.12 -5.59 -4.72
C ALA A 5 11.68 -5.17 -5.01
N ASP A 6 10.73 -5.62 -4.20
CA ASP A 6 9.31 -5.25 -4.27
C ASP A 6 8.83 -4.92 -2.85
N ILE A 7 8.22 -3.76 -2.68
CA ILE A 7 7.72 -3.33 -1.37
C ILE A 7 6.31 -3.89 -1.12
N ASN A 8 6.24 -4.81 -0.16
CA ASN A 8 4.98 -5.40 0.28
C ASN A 8 3.86 -4.38 0.57
N SER A 9 2.77 -4.48 -0.20
CA SER A 9 1.55 -3.69 -0.01
C SER A 9 1.81 -2.18 0.06
N PHE A 10 2.67 -1.68 -0.83
CA PHE A 10 3.34 -0.38 -0.74
C PHE A 10 2.48 0.79 -0.24
N TYR A 11 1.35 1.10 -0.88
CA TYR A 11 0.51 2.25 -0.47
C TYR A 11 -0.08 2.05 0.94
N ALA A 12 -0.56 0.85 1.26
CA ALA A 12 -1.07 0.56 2.60
C ALA A 12 0.06 0.63 3.66
N SER A 13 1.27 0.21 3.30
CA SER A 13 2.45 0.31 4.15
C SER A 13 2.88 1.77 4.37
N CYS A 14 2.76 2.64 3.36
CA CYS A 14 3.01 4.08 3.48
C CYS A 14 2.05 4.75 4.48
N GLU A 15 0.76 4.41 4.45
CA GLU A 15 -0.22 4.94 5.42
C GLU A 15 0.06 4.45 6.86
N LYS A 16 0.63 3.24 7.00
CA LYS A 16 0.96 2.64 8.31
C LYS A 16 2.28 3.13 8.90
N VAL A 17 3.26 3.53 8.08
CA VAL A 17 4.66 3.72 8.52
C VAL A 17 4.81 4.76 9.65
N PHE A 18 4.01 5.82 9.62
CA PHE A 18 4.02 6.89 10.64
C PHE A 18 2.87 6.76 11.64
N ARG A 19 2.13 5.65 11.62
CA ARG A 19 0.94 5.41 12.44
C ARG A 19 1.09 4.10 13.21
N PRO A 20 1.81 4.11 14.36
CA PRO A 20 2.01 2.91 15.17
C PRO A 20 0.71 2.24 15.62
N ASP A 21 -0.35 3.04 15.81
CA ASP A 21 -1.70 2.59 16.14
C ASP A 21 -2.34 1.72 15.03
N LEU A 22 -1.86 1.82 13.79
CA LEU A 22 -2.36 1.03 12.66
C LEU A 22 -1.53 -0.23 12.38
N ARG A 23 -0.45 -0.50 13.14
CA ARG A 23 0.54 -1.55 12.80
C ARG A 23 -0.08 -2.91 12.48
N ASN A 24 -1.09 -3.33 13.25
CA ASN A 24 -1.77 -4.63 13.10
C ASN A 24 -3.25 -4.47 12.68
N GLU A 25 -3.61 -3.30 12.18
CA GLU A 25 -4.99 -2.98 11.80
C GLU A 25 -5.22 -3.19 10.29
N PRO A 26 -6.44 -3.59 9.89
CA PRO A 26 -6.80 -3.71 8.47
C PRO A 26 -6.84 -2.34 7.79
N VAL A 27 -5.85 -2.06 6.94
CA VAL A 27 -5.76 -0.85 6.12
C VAL A 27 -6.01 -1.17 4.64
N ILE A 28 -6.83 -0.34 3.99
CA ILE A 28 -7.01 -0.29 2.54
C ILE A 28 -6.81 1.12 2.01
N VAL A 29 -6.34 1.22 0.77
CA VAL A 29 -6.22 2.48 0.02
C VAL A 29 -7.11 2.40 -1.21
N LEU A 30 -7.89 3.45 -1.44
CA LEU A 30 -8.82 3.57 -2.56
C LEU A 30 -8.21 4.35 -3.72
N SER A 31 -8.70 4.10 -4.93
CA SER A 31 -8.33 4.81 -6.17
C SER A 31 -8.72 6.29 -6.13
N ASN A 32 -8.37 7.02 -7.18
CA ASN A 32 -8.97 8.32 -7.48
C ASN A 32 -10.50 8.27 -7.36
N ASN A 33 -11.07 9.31 -6.75
CA ASN A 33 -12.48 9.44 -6.43
C ASN A 33 -13.06 8.29 -5.57
N ASP A 34 -12.20 7.58 -4.83
CA ASP A 34 -12.58 6.50 -3.91
C ASP A 34 -13.42 5.37 -4.56
N GLY A 35 -13.16 5.09 -5.84
CA GLY A 35 -13.94 4.15 -6.63
C GLY A 35 -13.72 2.69 -6.25
N CYS A 36 -12.47 2.25 -6.19
CA CYS A 36 -12.11 0.86 -5.91
C CYS A 36 -10.88 0.73 -5.00
N VAL A 37 -10.72 -0.44 -4.37
CA VAL A 37 -9.55 -0.76 -3.56
C VAL A 37 -8.34 -1.00 -4.46
N ILE A 38 -7.28 -0.21 -4.30
CA ILE A 38 -6.04 -0.32 -5.08
C ILE A 38 -4.84 -0.82 -4.27
N ALA A 39 -4.92 -0.77 -2.94
CA ALA A 39 -3.95 -1.41 -2.06
C ALA A 39 -4.63 -1.90 -0.78
N ARG A 40 -4.07 -2.96 -0.22
CA ARG A 40 -4.62 -3.63 0.96
C ARG A 40 -3.50 -4.27 1.77
N SER A 41 -3.49 -3.96 3.05
CA SER A 41 -2.62 -4.60 4.05
C SER A 41 -2.90 -6.10 4.17
N PRO A 42 -1.95 -6.91 4.69
CA PRO A 42 -2.18 -8.33 4.96
C PRO A 42 -3.44 -8.60 5.80
N GLU A 43 -3.70 -7.75 6.79
CA GLU A 43 -4.86 -7.86 7.67
C GLU A 43 -6.17 -7.61 6.90
N ALA A 44 -6.19 -6.65 5.98
CA ALA A 44 -7.33 -6.43 5.09
C ALA A 44 -7.53 -7.57 4.07
N LYS A 45 -6.45 -8.18 3.59
CA LYS A 45 -6.53 -9.38 2.72
C LYS A 45 -7.18 -10.55 3.46
N ALA A 46 -6.83 -10.75 4.74
CA ALA A 46 -7.40 -11.82 5.57
C ALA A 46 -8.91 -11.66 5.81
N LEU A 47 -9.43 -10.42 5.76
CA LEU A 47 -10.87 -10.12 5.82
C LEU A 47 -11.61 -10.38 4.49
N GLY A 48 -10.92 -10.90 3.47
CA GLY A 48 -11.52 -11.24 2.18
C GLY A 48 -11.73 -10.07 1.22
N ILE A 49 -11.26 -8.86 1.56
CA ILE A 49 -11.33 -7.69 0.68
C ILE A 49 -10.41 -7.91 -0.53
N ARG A 50 -10.95 -7.84 -1.75
CA ARG A 50 -10.22 -8.14 -2.98
C ARG A 50 -9.59 -6.89 -3.59
N MET A 51 -8.53 -7.09 -4.37
CA MET A 51 -7.94 -6.02 -5.18
C MET A 51 -8.94 -5.61 -6.27
N GLY A 52 -9.06 -4.31 -6.54
CA GLY A 52 -9.99 -3.75 -7.51
C GLY A 52 -11.47 -3.82 -7.08
N GLN A 53 -11.76 -4.29 -5.86
CA GLN A 53 -13.14 -4.37 -5.39
C GLN A 53 -13.73 -2.96 -5.25
N PRO A 54 -14.91 -2.67 -5.81
CA PRO A 54 -15.54 -1.36 -5.66
C PRO A 54 -15.80 -1.02 -4.20
N TRP A 55 -15.52 0.23 -3.80
CA TRP A 55 -15.64 0.65 -2.41
C TRP A 55 -17.06 0.49 -1.87
N PHE A 56 -18.09 0.76 -2.68
CA PHE A 56 -19.49 0.60 -2.24
C PHE A 56 -19.82 -0.84 -1.82
N GLN A 57 -19.19 -1.85 -2.44
CA GLN A 57 -19.36 -3.25 -2.07
C GLN A 57 -18.65 -3.54 -0.75
N VAL A 58 -17.40 -3.08 -0.61
CA VAL A 58 -16.61 -3.26 0.61
C VAL A 58 -17.30 -2.61 1.81
N ARG A 59 -17.83 -1.39 1.63
CA ARG A 59 -18.56 -0.65 2.67
C ARG A 59 -19.84 -1.36 3.14
N GLN A 60 -20.42 -2.24 2.32
CA GLN A 60 -21.58 -3.05 2.65
C GLN A 60 -21.22 -4.42 3.24
N MET A 61 -19.95 -4.82 3.21
CA MET A 61 -19.51 -6.09 3.81
C MET A 61 -19.69 -6.04 5.33
N ARG A 62 -20.22 -7.12 5.89
CA ARG A 62 -20.20 -7.34 7.34
C ARG A 62 -18.86 -7.93 7.72
N LEU A 63 -17.96 -7.06 8.20
CA LEU A 63 -16.62 -7.44 8.61
C LEU A 63 -16.55 -7.58 10.13
N GLU A 64 -15.80 -8.57 10.61
CA GLU A 64 -15.60 -8.82 12.04
C GLU A 64 -14.70 -7.76 12.70
N LYS A 65 -13.90 -7.04 11.91
CA LYS A 65 -13.01 -5.99 12.35
C LYS A 65 -13.29 -4.67 11.63
N LYS A 66 -13.02 -3.57 12.33
CA LYS A 66 -13.01 -2.23 11.74
C LYS A 66 -11.91 -2.15 10.68
N ILE A 67 -12.24 -1.56 9.54
CA ILE A 67 -11.27 -1.27 8.48
C ILE A 67 -10.91 0.21 8.49
N HIS A 68 -9.64 0.50 8.24
CA HIS A 68 -9.10 1.83 8.03
C HIS A 68 -8.97 2.08 6.54
N VAL A 69 -9.58 3.15 6.07
CA VAL A 69 -9.76 3.45 4.65
C VAL A 69 -9.15 4.80 4.36
N PHE A 70 -8.27 4.84 3.38
CA PHE A 70 -7.60 6.07 2.94
C PHE A 70 -7.85 6.30 1.45
N SER A 71 -8.10 7.55 1.08
CA SER A 71 -8.00 7.98 -0.32
C SER A 71 -6.53 7.98 -0.74
N SER A 72 -6.25 7.77 -2.03
CA SER A 72 -4.88 7.77 -2.55
C SER A 72 -4.13 9.08 -2.26
N ASN A 73 -2.97 8.97 -1.62
CA ASN A 73 -2.03 10.07 -1.39
C ASN A 73 -0.75 9.88 -2.22
N TYR A 74 -0.82 10.20 -3.52
CA TYR A 74 0.32 9.98 -4.43
C TYR A 74 1.56 10.81 -4.10
N ALA A 75 1.40 11.97 -3.46
CA ALA A 75 2.54 12.77 -3.02
C ALA A 75 3.34 12.05 -1.93
N LEU A 76 2.64 11.45 -0.95
CA LEU A 76 3.27 10.60 0.06
C LEU A 76 3.92 9.38 -0.58
N TYR A 77 3.20 8.66 -1.46
CA TYR A 77 3.71 7.42 -2.06
C TYR A 77 4.95 7.67 -2.91
N HIS A 78 4.95 8.74 -3.72
CA HIS A 78 6.11 9.16 -4.48
C HIS A 78 7.30 9.52 -3.58
N SER A 79 7.06 10.30 -2.51
CA SER A 79 8.12 10.67 -1.57
C SER A 79 8.73 9.44 -0.86
N MET A 80 7.91 8.45 -0.50
CA MET A 80 8.38 7.21 0.11
C MET A 80 9.16 6.35 -0.89
N SER A 81 8.69 6.25 -2.13
CA SER A 81 9.36 5.52 -3.22
C SER A 81 10.77 6.07 -3.47
N GLN A 82 10.90 7.39 -3.61
CA GLN A 82 12.20 8.04 -3.80
C GLN A 82 13.19 7.74 -2.66
N ARG A 83 12.71 7.66 -1.41
CA ARG A 83 13.56 7.30 -0.27
C ARG A 83 14.03 5.86 -0.32
N VAL A 84 13.18 4.92 -0.75
CA VAL A 84 13.57 3.52 -0.92
C VAL A 84 14.59 3.40 -2.04
N MET A 85 14.36 4.03 -3.19
CA MET A 85 15.28 4.01 -4.32
C MET A 85 16.64 4.60 -3.97
N ALA A 86 16.67 5.74 -3.27
CA ALA A 86 17.93 6.33 -2.80
C ALA A 86 18.74 5.39 -1.88
N VAL A 87 18.05 4.57 -1.06
CA VAL A 87 18.73 3.56 -0.24
C VAL A 87 19.25 2.42 -1.11
N LEU A 88 18.48 1.92 -2.08
CA LEU A 88 18.95 0.87 -3.00
C LEU A 88 20.15 1.32 -3.84
N GLU A 89 20.10 2.55 -4.36
CA GLU A 89 21.19 3.17 -5.14
C GLU A 89 22.47 3.32 -4.31
N SER A 90 22.36 3.46 -2.99
CA SER A 90 23.54 3.50 -2.11
C SER A 90 24.18 2.12 -1.87
N LEU A 91 23.44 1.04 -2.14
CA LEU A 91 23.86 -0.34 -1.87
C LEU A 91 24.29 -1.10 -3.14
N SER A 92 23.88 -0.62 -4.32
CA SER A 92 24.16 -1.27 -5.60
C SER A 92 24.79 -0.28 -6.58
N PRO A 93 25.79 -0.70 -7.39
CA PRO A 93 26.38 0.16 -8.42
C PRO A 93 25.40 0.55 -9.54
N ALA A 94 24.30 -0.19 -9.69
CA ALA A 94 23.23 0.12 -10.64
C ALA A 94 21.88 -0.32 -10.07
N VAL A 95 20.87 0.53 -10.26
CA VAL A 95 19.46 0.28 -9.91
C VAL A 95 18.62 0.79 -11.08
N GLU A 96 17.61 0.01 -11.47
CA GLU A 96 16.65 0.38 -12.51
C GLU A 96 15.24 0.31 -11.90
N PRO A 97 14.60 1.45 -11.60
CA PRO A 97 13.23 1.46 -11.11
C PRO A 97 12.27 0.99 -12.21
N TYR A 98 11.50 -0.05 -11.91
CA TYR A 98 10.50 -0.59 -12.83
C TYR A 98 9.13 0.05 -12.58
N SER A 99 8.78 0.28 -11.32
CA SER A 99 7.50 0.84 -10.91
C SER A 99 7.68 1.75 -9.68
N ILE A 100 6.58 2.09 -8.99
CA ILE A 100 6.66 2.97 -7.81
C ILE A 100 7.20 2.23 -6.58
N ASP A 101 7.06 0.91 -6.54
CA ASP A 101 7.47 0.05 -5.44
C ASP A 101 8.51 -1.01 -5.81
N GLU A 102 8.99 -0.97 -7.05
CA GLU A 102 10.01 -1.89 -7.62
C GLU A 102 11.16 -1.15 -8.29
#